data_AF-A0A2T3KQT2-F1
#
_entry.id   AF-A0A2T3KQT2-F1
#
_cell.length_a   1.000
_cell.length_b   1.000
_cell.length_c   1.000
_cell.angle_alpha   90.00
_cell.angle_beta   90.00
_cell.angle_gamma   90.00
#
_symmetry.space_group_name_H-M   'P 1'
#
loop_
_entity.id
_entity.type
_entity.pdbx_description
1 polymer ?
#
loop_
_entity_poly.entity_id
_entity_poly.type
_entity_poly.pdbx_seq_one_letter_code
_entity_poly.pdbx_strand_id
1 'polypeptide(L)'
;MNIKINLTTKKTLNLTIYHDFTEFENGEISPIAGSLLVSGTMLNGNFNGTIRVTSLMIYILIQAYDNNANQMFYQAVVEATPDGIIITD
;
A
#
# COMPACT_ATOMS: atom_id res chain seq x y z
N MET A 1 13.30 -3.80 -1.65
CA MET A 1 12.34 -4.92 -1.73
C MET A 1 11.38 -4.67 -2.88
N ASN A 2 11.05 -5.70 -3.67
CA ASN A 2 10.00 -5.60 -4.68
C ASN A 2 8.74 -6.29 -4.16
N ILE A 3 7.62 -5.58 -4.13
CA ILE A 3 6.31 -6.12 -3.78
C ILE A 3 5.52 -6.27 -5.07
N LYS A 4 5.23 -7.51 -5.44
CA LYS A 4 4.40 -7.78 -6.61
C LYS A 4 2.92 -7.69 -6.21
N ILE A 5 2.17 -6.83 -6.88
CA ILE A 5 0.74 -6.70 -6.68
C ILE A 5 0.03 -7.39 -7.85
N ASN A 6 -0.64 -8.51 -7.55
CA ASN A 6 -1.43 -9.23 -8.55
C ASN A 6 -2.77 -8.53 -8.79
N LEU A 7 -2.74 -7.43 -9.55
CA LEU A 7 -3.89 -6.61 -9.91
C LEU A 7 -4.04 -6.57 -11.44
N THR A 8 -5.05 -7.24 -11.97
CA THR A 8 -5.34 -7.22 -13.42
C THR A 8 -6.10 -5.94 -13.79
N THR A 9 -5.42 -4.79 -13.80
CA THR A 9 -6.04 -3.50 -14.14
C THR A 9 -5.13 -2.60 -14.97
N LYS A 10 -5.68 -2.03 -16.04
CA LYS A 10 -5.02 -0.99 -16.86
C LYS A 10 -5.40 0.42 -16.41
N LYS A 11 -6.19 0.56 -15.34
CA LYS A 11 -6.63 1.87 -14.84
C LYS A 11 -5.51 2.51 -14.03
N THR A 12 -5.45 3.84 -14.10
CA THR A 12 -4.70 4.64 -13.13
C THR A 12 -5.35 4.49 -11.76
N LEU A 13 -4.55 4.08 -10.77
CA LEU A 13 -4.98 3.91 -9.38
C LEU A 13 -4.18 4.84 -8.47
N ASN A 14 -4.76 5.21 -7.34
CA ASN A 14 -4.04 5.88 -6.26
C ASN A 14 -3.66 4.84 -5.22
N LEU A 15 -2.35 4.69 -5.02
CA LEU A 15 -1.77 3.78 -4.05
C LEU A 15 -1.41 4.55 -2.78
N THR A 16 -1.76 4.00 -1.63
CA THR A 16 -1.43 4.52 -0.30
C THR A 16 -0.83 3.41 0.54
N ILE A 17 0.22 3.75 1.28
CA ILE A 17 0.92 2.81 2.17
C ILE A 17 0.96 3.41 3.57
N TYR A 18 0.58 2.61 4.55
CA TYR A 18 0.50 2.96 5.97
C TYR A 18 1.40 2.05 6.79
N HIS A 19 1.99 2.58 7.87
CA HIS A 19 2.82 1.79 8.77
C HIS A 19 2.09 1.27 10.01
N ASP A 20 0.82 1.63 10.16
CA ASP A 20 0.00 1.24 11.30
C ASP A 20 -1.46 1.15 10.87
N PHE A 21 -2.17 0.16 11.39
CA PHE A 21 -3.53 -0.19 11.01
C PHE A 21 -4.20 -1.02 12.11
N THR A 22 -5.53 -1.01 12.10
CA THR A 22 -6.34 -1.84 12.98
C THR A 22 -6.95 -2.97 12.16
N GLU A 23 -6.78 -4.20 12.64
CA GLU A 23 -7.57 -5.35 12.18
C GLU A 23 -8.75 -5.54 13.14
N PHE A 24 -9.96 -5.53 12.60
CA PHE A 24 -11.19 -5.73 13.35
C PHE A 24 -11.53 -7.22 13.45
N GLU A 25 -12.40 -7.59 14.39
CA GLU A 25 -12.79 -8.99 14.63
C GLU A 25 -13.43 -9.67 13.40
N ASN A 26 -14.02 -8.89 12.49
CA ASN A 26 -14.59 -9.37 11.24
C ASN A 26 -13.54 -9.58 10.12
N GLY A 27 -12.26 -9.35 10.41
CA GLY A 27 -11.15 -9.42 9.45
C GLY A 27 -10.99 -8.18 8.56
N GLU A 28 -11.80 -7.13 8.77
CA GLU A 28 -11.59 -5.86 8.07
C GLU A 28 -10.33 -5.17 8.59
N ILE A 29 -9.56 -4.59 7.68
CA ILE A 29 -8.36 -3.84 8.02
C ILE A 29 -8.56 -2.37 7.64
N SER A 30 -8.33 -1.48 8.60
CA SER A 30 -8.44 -0.04 8.41
C SER A 30 -7.13 0.68 8.77
N PRO A 31 -6.64 1.60 7.92
CA PRO A 31 -5.43 2.35 8.20
C PRO A 31 -5.64 3.33 9.35
N ILE A 32 -4.59 3.55 10.15
CA ILE A 32 -4.55 4.71 11.06
C ILE A 32 -4.15 5.93 10.23
N ALA A 33 -5.00 6.95 10.16
CA ALA A 33 -4.78 8.09 9.25
C ALA A 33 -3.43 8.80 9.46
N GLY A 34 -2.93 8.86 10.70
CA GLY A 34 -1.64 9.45 11.04
C GLY A 34 -0.42 8.61 10.66
N SER A 35 -0.60 7.37 10.19
CA SER A 35 0.48 6.44 9.86
C SER A 35 0.83 6.38 8.37
N LEU A 36 0.30 7.33 7.57
CA LEU A 36 0.57 7.42 6.14
C LEU A 36 2.07 7.61 5.87
N LEU A 37 2.64 6.73 5.07
CA LEU A 37 4.04 6.78 4.66
C LEU A 37 4.22 7.41 3.30
N VAL A 38 3.43 6.95 2.33
CA VAL A 38 3.50 7.42 0.96
C VAL A 38 2.13 7.27 0.31
N SER A 39 1.83 8.23 -0.56
CA SER A 39 0.71 8.17 -1.47
C SER A 39 1.19 8.58 -2.84
N GLY A 40 0.67 7.94 -3.88
CA GLY A 40 0.93 8.38 -5.24
C GLY A 40 0.20 7.54 -6.28
N THR A 41 0.34 8.00 -7.52
CA THR A 41 -0.33 7.39 -8.65
C THR A 41 0.42 6.15 -9.11
N MET A 42 -0.30 5.04 -9.26
CA MET A 42 0.15 3.83 -9.93
C MET A 42 -0.29 3.89 -11.40
N LEU A 43 0.68 3.82 -12.31
CA LEU A 43 0.48 3.92 -13.76
C LEU A 43 0.87 2.59 -14.40
N ASN A 44 -0.06 1.98 -15.14
CA ASN A 44 0.13 0.67 -15.77
C ASN A 44 0.68 -0.38 -14.80
N GLY A 45 0.10 -0.45 -13.58
CA GLY A 45 0.50 -1.40 -12.54
C GLY A 45 1.86 -1.12 -11.87
N ASN A 46 2.57 -0.07 -12.28
CA ASN A 46 3.86 0.29 -11.68
C ASN A 46 3.71 1.47 -10.73
N PHE A 47 4.31 1.35 -9.55
CA PHE A 47 4.46 2.42 -8.59
C PHE A 47 5.90 2.45 -8.08
N ASN A 48 6.55 3.61 -8.25
CA ASN A 48 7.89 3.87 -7.75
C ASN A 48 7.79 4.81 -6.56
N GLY A 49 8.08 4.28 -5.37
CA GLY A 49 8.16 5.04 -4.14
C GLY A 49 9.44 4.70 -3.40
N THR A 50 9.82 5.51 -2.42
CA THR A 50 10.84 5.14 -1.45
C THR A 50 10.25 5.34 -0.08
N ILE A 51 10.18 4.26 0.69
CA ILE A 51 9.77 4.29 2.10
C ILE A 51 11.01 4.13 2.94
N ARG A 52 11.19 5.03 3.90
CA ARG A 52 12.21 4.90 4.93
C ARG A 52 11.62 4.14 6.11
N VAL A 53 11.88 2.85 6.18
CA VAL A 53 11.42 1.99 7.27
C VAL A 53 12.31 2.19 8.49
N THR A 54 11.70 2.38 9.66
CA THR A 54 12.40 2.41 10.96
C THR A 54 12.33 1.03 11.60
N SER A 55 13.22 0.73 12.56
CA SER A 55 13.30 -0.59 13.20
C SER A 55 12.04 -1.02 13.97
N LEU A 56 11.08 -0.12 14.17
CA LEU A 56 9.81 -0.39 14.84
C LEU A 56 8.69 -0.80 13.87
N MET A 57 8.90 -0.62 12.57
CA MET A 57 7.91 -0.92 11.55
C MET A 57 8.13 -2.36 11.09
N ILE A 58 7.24 -3.25 11.53
CA ILE A 58 7.29 -4.68 11.21
C ILE A 58 6.41 -5.00 10.01
N TYR A 59 5.27 -4.30 9.88
CA TYR A 59 4.31 -4.48 8.80
C TYR A 59 3.91 -3.14 8.18
N ILE A 60 3.49 -3.20 6.92
CA ILE A 60 2.83 -2.10 6.22
C ILE A 60 1.50 -2.57 5.66
N LEU A 61 0.54 -1.65 5.60
CA LEU A 61 -0.71 -1.83 4.88
C LEU A 61 -0.62 -1.08 3.56
N ILE A 62 -0.84 -1.79 2.46
CA ILE A 62 -0.88 -1.26 1.10
C ILE A 62 -2.34 -1.26 0.66
N GLN A 63 -2.81 -0.12 0.18
CA GLN A 63 -4.14 0.02 -0.41
C GLN A 63 -4.03 0.66 -1.79
N ALA A 64 -4.88 0.22 -2.72
CA ALA A 64 -5.03 0.87 -4.01
C ALA A 64 -6.51 1.15 -4.28
N TYR A 65 -6.82 2.41 -4.58
CA TYR A 65 -8.15 2.90 -4.91
C TYR A 65 -8.20 3.42 -6.34
N ASP A 66 -9.41 3.56 -6.90
CA ASP A 66 -9.58 4.37 -8.10
C ASP A 66 -9.14 5.82 -7.87
N ASN A 67 -8.98 6.57 -8.96
CA ASN A 67 -8.44 7.92 -8.89
C ASN A 67 -9.30 8.88 -8.04
N ASN A 68 -10.59 8.55 -7.83
CA ASN A 68 -11.51 9.33 -7.02
C ASN A 68 -11.62 8.84 -5.55
N ALA A 69 -10.85 7.83 -5.16
CA ALA A 69 -10.89 7.19 -3.84
C ALA A 69 -12.27 6.63 -3.41
N ASN A 70 -13.11 6.27 -4.39
CA ASN A 70 -14.47 5.75 -4.17
C ASN A 70 -14.51 4.22 -4.11
N GLN A 71 -13.60 3.54 -4.80
CA GLN A 71 -13.58 2.08 -4.89
C GLN A 71 -12.18 1.53 -4.59
N MET A 72 -12.10 0.62 -3.62
CA MET A 72 -10.87 -0.13 -3.32
C MET A 72 -10.72 -1.29 -4.30
N PHE A 73 -9.54 -1.41 -4.91
CA PHE A 73 -9.19 -2.50 -5.83
C PHE A 73 -8.27 -3.53 -5.18
N TYR A 74 -7.47 -3.09 -4.22
CA TYR A 74 -6.49 -3.94 -3.57
C TYR A 74 -6.22 -3.47 -2.15
N GLN A 75 -6.03 -4.46 -1.28
CA GLN A 75 -5.57 -4.27 0.08
C GLN A 75 -4.69 -5.46 0.43
N ALA A 76 -3.51 -5.20 0.99
CA ALA A 76 -2.64 -6.23 1.53
C ALA A 76 -1.79 -5.71 2.67
N VAL A 77 -1.51 -6.60 3.63
CA VAL A 77 -0.50 -6.39 4.66
C VAL A 77 0.77 -7.13 4.23
N VAL A 78 1.89 -6.43 4.28
CA VAL A 78 3.20 -6.98 3.89
C VAL A 78 4.22 -6.66 4.99
N GLU A 79 5.18 -7.57 5.21
CA GLU A 79 6.31 -7.29 6.11
C GLU A 79 7.14 -6.11 5.60
N ALA A 80 7.47 -5.21 6.51
CA ALA A 80 8.30 -4.05 6.22
C ALA A 80 9.77 -4.46 6.26
N THR A 81 10.53 -4.10 5.22
CA THR A 81 11.98 -4.28 5.18
C THR A 81 12.66 -2.94 4.90
N PRO A 82 13.89 -2.70 5.42
CA PRO A 82 14.59 -1.43 5.27
C PRO A 82 15.02 -1.12 3.83
N ASP A 83 15.01 -2.12 2.95
CA ASP A 83 15.31 -1.97 1.54
C ASP A 83 14.05 -1.47 0.84
N GLY A 84 13.95 -0.16 0.56
CA GLY A 84 12.76 0.52 0.02
C GLY A 84 11.96 -0.22 -1.07
N ILE A 85 10.72 0.23 -1.28
CA ILE A 85 9.70 -0.58 -1.95
C ILE A 85 9.51 -0.18 -3.42
N ILE A 86 9.67 -1.15 -4.32
CA ILE A 86 9.21 -1.04 -5.71
C ILE A 86 7.96 -1.91 -5.86
N ILE A 87 6.89 -1.35 -6.42
CA ILE A 87 5.63 -2.05 -6.64
C ILE A 87 5.41 -2.23 -8.14
N THR A 88 5.22 -3.48 -8.56
CA THR A 88 4.99 -3.84 -9.97
C THR A 88 3.80 -4.79 -10.11
N ASP A 89 3.24 -4.84 -11.32
CA ASP A 89 2.22 -5.81 -11.74
C ASP A 89 2.76 -7.25 -11.85
#